data_AF-A0A6N3K8V6-F1
#
_entry.id   AF-A0A6N3K8V6-F1
#
_cell.length_a   1.000
_cell.length_b   1.000
_cell.length_c   1.000
_cell.angle_alpha   90.00
_cell.angle_beta   90.00
_cell.angle_gamma   90.00
#
_symmetry.space_group_name_H-M   'P 1'
#
loop_
_entity.id
_entity.type
_entity.pdbx_description
1 polymer ?
#
loop_
_entity_poly.entity_id
_entity_poly.type
_entity_poly.pdbx_seq_one_letter_code
_entity_poly.pdbx_strand_id
1 'polypeptide(L)'
;MTSTGSVTASWLRPIPPGAAPSLVRAGHLGHTGRRLGDLVQGRPPGVTGSQWSTAGRASLDLVVCAADTGLPRFAVRFTAPAPDGSAARRSERLTDAVCVAVGLPLVRVESPTLGGAEQVRRFVEYVLDARAYADGTDPDGGDTVGFRDIIGRLPDGRRGPVNDLGALARVEAVEAYVAGRIADPIVRGLHVRWTDGPAEGWAWAEVRPGRCLLERVRLTSRGFSCGVDPGRLAEDLAAVALGERLRDLDGAAPSLLDRDELLRRVRALAARRDSFDGGFAFDHLCAD
;
A
#
# COMPACT_ATOMS: atom_id res chain seq x y z
N MET A 1 -3.54 -24.80 -44.26
CA MET A 1 -2.50 -24.49 -43.26
C MET A 1 -2.45 -22.98 -43.11
N THR A 2 -3.25 -22.43 -42.21
CA THR A 2 -3.28 -21.00 -41.87
C THR A 2 -3.09 -20.93 -40.37
N SER A 3 -1.84 -20.65 -39.98
CA SER A 3 -1.46 -20.36 -38.61
C SER A 3 -2.09 -19.04 -38.20
N THR A 4 -3.28 -19.08 -37.60
CA THR A 4 -3.80 -17.97 -36.81
C THR A 4 -2.95 -17.86 -35.56
N GLY A 5 -1.97 -16.94 -35.60
CA GLY A 5 -1.22 -16.52 -34.42
C GLY A 5 -2.20 -16.21 -33.30
N SER A 6 -2.05 -16.90 -32.18
CA SER A 6 -2.80 -16.65 -30.96
C SER A 6 -2.46 -15.26 -30.47
N VAL A 7 -3.25 -14.26 -30.88
CA VAL A 7 -3.37 -13.02 -30.13
C VAL A 7 -3.95 -13.46 -28.79
N THR A 8 -3.13 -13.51 -27.74
CA THR A 8 -3.61 -13.67 -26.37
C THR A 8 -4.64 -12.57 -26.15
N ALA A 9 -5.92 -12.93 -26.25
CA ALA A 9 -7.01 -11.99 -25.99
C ALA A 9 -6.84 -11.50 -24.55
N SER A 10 -6.58 -10.20 -24.39
CA SER A 10 -6.55 -9.58 -23.07
C SER A 10 -7.88 -9.85 -22.39
N TRP A 11 -7.85 -10.55 -21.24
CA TRP A 11 -9.04 -10.79 -20.44
C TRP A 11 -9.67 -9.50 -19.92
N LEU A 12 -8.86 -8.44 -19.84
CA LEU A 12 -9.30 -7.12 -19.42
C LEU A 12 -10.10 -6.43 -20.52
N ARG A 13 -11.18 -5.77 -20.12
CA ARG A 13 -12.03 -4.95 -21.01
C ARG A 13 -11.78 -3.46 -20.75
N PRO A 14 -11.72 -2.63 -21.80
CA PRO A 14 -11.65 -1.18 -21.64
C PRO A 14 -12.83 -0.64 -20.84
N ILE A 15 -12.59 0.39 -20.02
CA ILE A 15 -13.67 1.17 -19.44
C ILE A 15 -14.23 2.10 -20.52
N PRO A 16 -15.55 2.08 -20.81
CA PRO A 16 -16.12 2.89 -21.87
C PRO A 16 -15.88 4.39 -21.66
N PRO A 17 -15.60 5.16 -22.73
CA PRO A 17 -15.55 6.61 -22.65
C PRO A 17 -16.93 7.13 -22.23
N GLY A 18 -16.96 8.03 -21.24
CA GLY A 18 -18.21 8.63 -20.72
C GLY A 18 -18.36 8.56 -19.19
N ALA A 19 -17.61 7.69 -18.51
CA ALA A 19 -17.48 7.79 -17.06
C ALA A 19 -16.42 8.84 -16.71
N ALA A 20 -16.83 9.93 -16.04
CA ALA A 20 -15.91 10.96 -15.60
C ALA A 20 -14.83 10.33 -14.70
N PRO A 21 -13.53 10.51 -15.01
CA PRO A 21 -12.47 9.99 -14.17
C PRO A 21 -12.41 10.74 -12.84
N SER A 22 -12.19 10.00 -11.76
CA SER A 22 -11.92 10.55 -10.42
C SER A 22 -10.50 11.10 -10.26
N LEU A 23 -9.61 10.73 -11.17
CA LEU A 23 -8.20 11.10 -11.20
C LEU A 23 -7.71 11.15 -12.65
N VAL A 24 -6.93 12.16 -13.00
CA VAL A 24 -6.19 12.23 -14.27
C VAL A 24 -4.75 12.59 -13.94
N ARG A 25 -3.79 11.72 -14.26
CA ARG A 25 -2.37 11.95 -13.95
C ARG A 25 -1.46 11.11 -14.84
N ALA A 26 -0.37 11.70 -15.33
CA ALA A 26 0.69 11.01 -16.07
C ALA A 26 0.18 10.07 -17.19
N GLY A 27 -0.76 10.52 -18.03
CA GLY A 27 -1.32 9.69 -19.11
C GLY A 27 -2.26 8.56 -18.64
N HIS A 28 -2.71 8.60 -17.38
CA HIS A 28 -3.62 7.62 -16.79
C HIS A 28 -4.92 8.26 -16.30
N LEU A 29 -5.98 7.45 -16.29
CA LEU A 29 -7.31 7.77 -15.78
C LEU A 29 -7.65 6.87 -14.60
N GLY A 30 -8.14 7.42 -13.49
CA GLY A 30 -8.58 6.67 -12.32
C GLY A 30 -10.11 6.62 -12.20
N HIS A 31 -10.67 5.43 -12.01
CA HIS A 31 -12.11 5.23 -11.84
C HIS A 31 -12.43 4.51 -10.53
N THR A 32 -13.28 5.11 -9.71
CA THR A 32 -13.77 4.52 -8.45
C THR A 32 -14.99 3.63 -8.68
N GLY A 33 -15.34 2.82 -7.66
CA GLY A 33 -16.61 2.10 -7.62
C GLY A 33 -16.77 0.98 -8.66
N ARG A 34 -15.66 0.46 -9.18
CA ARG A 34 -15.68 -0.64 -10.17
C ARG A 34 -15.61 -1.99 -9.47
N ARG A 35 -16.35 -2.97 -9.98
CA ARG A 35 -16.19 -4.37 -9.56
C ARG A 35 -15.23 -5.10 -10.48
N LEU A 36 -14.57 -6.12 -9.98
CA LEU A 36 -13.67 -6.95 -10.80
C LEU A 36 -14.40 -7.55 -12.01
N GLY A 37 -15.64 -8.01 -11.84
CA GLY A 37 -16.48 -8.51 -12.94
C GLY A 37 -16.76 -7.46 -14.02
N ASP A 38 -16.68 -6.19 -13.68
CA ASP A 38 -16.86 -5.07 -14.61
C ASP A 38 -15.60 -4.73 -15.40
N LEU A 39 -14.51 -5.46 -15.20
CA LEU A 39 -13.22 -5.20 -15.85
C LEU A 39 -12.76 -6.37 -16.71
N VAL A 40 -13.50 -7.48 -16.73
CA VAL A 40 -13.07 -8.73 -17.36
C VAL A 40 -14.14 -9.20 -18.36
N GLN A 41 -13.72 -9.78 -19.47
CA GLN A 41 -14.60 -10.29 -20.54
C GLN A 41 -15.35 -11.58 -20.18
N GLY A 42 -15.07 -12.18 -19.02
CA GLY A 42 -15.73 -13.41 -18.56
C GLY A 42 -14.93 -14.11 -17.47
N ARG A 43 -15.34 -15.34 -17.14
CA ARG A 43 -14.60 -16.20 -16.20
C ARG A 43 -13.34 -16.75 -16.88
N PRO A 44 -12.13 -16.50 -16.35
CA PRO A 44 -10.91 -17.04 -16.92
C PRO A 44 -10.80 -18.57 -16.72
N PRO A 45 -10.05 -19.29 -17.58
CA PRO A 45 -9.74 -20.71 -17.41
C PRO A 45 -9.10 -20.99 -16.04
N GLY A 46 -9.37 -22.18 -15.49
CA GLY A 46 -8.85 -22.57 -14.17
C GLY A 46 -9.57 -21.94 -12.97
N VAL A 47 -10.47 -20.99 -13.19
CA VAL A 47 -11.33 -20.41 -12.13
C VAL A 47 -12.70 -21.09 -12.15
N THR A 48 -13.14 -21.61 -11.00
CA THR A 48 -14.46 -22.24 -10.87
C THR A 48 -15.58 -21.19 -10.89
N GLY A 49 -16.81 -21.61 -11.17
CA GLY A 49 -17.96 -20.69 -11.15
C GLY A 49 -18.20 -20.03 -9.79
N SER A 50 -17.96 -20.76 -8.69
CA SER A 50 -18.09 -20.21 -7.33
C SER A 50 -16.99 -19.19 -7.02
N GLN A 51 -15.74 -19.48 -7.39
CA GLN A 51 -14.62 -18.54 -7.24
C GLN A 51 -14.89 -17.25 -8.02
N TRP A 52 -15.37 -17.36 -9.26
CA TRP A 52 -15.75 -16.20 -10.07
C TRP A 52 -16.92 -15.41 -9.48
N SER A 53 -17.97 -16.11 -9.01
CA SER A 53 -19.15 -15.45 -8.44
C SER A 53 -18.83 -14.64 -7.19
N THR A 54 -17.83 -15.08 -6.41
CA THR A 54 -17.31 -14.35 -5.25
C THR A 54 -16.37 -13.21 -5.68
N ALA A 55 -15.32 -13.51 -6.43
CA ALA A 55 -14.29 -12.54 -6.80
C ALA A 55 -14.81 -11.43 -7.72
N GLY A 56 -15.68 -11.76 -8.67
CA GLY A 56 -16.25 -10.80 -9.61
C GLY A 56 -17.10 -9.71 -8.95
N ARG A 57 -17.60 -9.95 -7.73
CA ARG A 57 -18.34 -8.96 -6.93
C ARG A 57 -17.45 -8.05 -6.10
N ALA A 58 -16.14 -8.34 -6.00
CA ALA A 58 -15.22 -7.54 -5.23
C ALA A 58 -15.15 -6.13 -5.81
N SER A 59 -15.47 -5.14 -4.99
CA SER A 59 -15.27 -3.72 -5.31
C SER A 59 -13.78 -3.38 -5.22
N LEU A 60 -13.34 -2.55 -6.15
CA LEU A 60 -12.01 -1.97 -6.21
C LEU A 60 -12.18 -0.48 -5.94
N ASP A 61 -11.40 0.05 -5.00
CA ASP A 61 -11.56 1.44 -4.56
C ASP A 61 -11.15 2.41 -5.67
N LEU A 62 -10.10 2.06 -6.42
CA LEU A 62 -9.69 2.80 -7.60
C LEU A 62 -9.05 1.87 -8.65
N VAL A 63 -9.48 2.00 -9.90
CA VAL A 63 -8.91 1.30 -11.06
C VAL A 63 -8.22 2.32 -11.94
N VAL A 64 -6.94 2.11 -12.19
CA VAL A 64 -6.14 2.96 -13.06
C VAL A 64 -6.11 2.37 -14.45
N CYS A 65 -6.48 3.17 -15.45
CA CYS A 65 -6.52 2.82 -16.85
C CYS A 65 -5.56 3.69 -17.66
N ALA A 66 -5.09 3.18 -18.79
CA ALA A 66 -4.38 4.00 -19.76
C ALA A 66 -5.35 5.02 -20.39
N ALA A 67 -4.95 6.28 -20.53
CA ALA A 67 -5.86 7.31 -21.05
C ALA A 67 -6.19 7.13 -22.54
N ASP A 68 -5.29 6.52 -23.31
CA ASP A 68 -5.42 6.30 -24.75
C ASP A 68 -6.36 5.14 -25.12
N THR A 69 -6.32 4.06 -24.34
CA THR A 69 -7.02 2.80 -24.65
C THR A 69 -8.15 2.48 -23.69
N GLY A 70 -8.20 3.15 -22.53
CA GLY A 70 -9.16 2.84 -21.45
C GLY A 70 -8.92 1.48 -20.80
N LEU A 71 -7.83 0.78 -21.14
CA LEU A 71 -7.52 -0.54 -20.59
C LEU A 71 -6.99 -0.42 -19.15
N PRO A 72 -7.49 -1.24 -18.20
CA PRO A 72 -6.95 -1.30 -16.85
C PRO A 72 -5.46 -1.66 -16.82
N ARG A 73 -4.68 -0.89 -16.07
CA ARG A 73 -3.23 -1.09 -15.83
C ARG A 73 -2.95 -1.68 -14.45
N PHE A 74 -3.70 -1.24 -13.45
CA PHE A 74 -3.71 -1.84 -12.12
C PHE A 74 -4.95 -1.38 -11.35
N ALA A 75 -5.24 -2.06 -10.26
CA ALA A 75 -6.26 -1.66 -9.31
C ALA A 75 -5.71 -1.56 -7.89
N VAL A 76 -6.38 -0.76 -7.08
CA VAL A 76 -6.06 -0.58 -5.67
C VAL A 76 -7.30 -0.89 -4.83
N ARG A 77 -7.06 -1.57 -3.70
CA ARG A 77 -8.08 -1.85 -2.70
C ARG A 77 -7.56 -1.63 -1.29
N PHE A 78 -8.26 -0.81 -0.52
CA PHE A 78 -8.05 -0.58 0.91
C PHE A 78 -9.12 -1.35 1.69
N THR A 79 -8.71 -2.02 2.76
CA THR A 79 -9.64 -2.80 3.57
C THR A 79 -9.18 -2.91 5.02
N ALA A 80 -10.12 -3.14 5.93
CA ALA A 80 -9.79 -3.48 7.30
C ALA A 80 -9.08 -4.85 7.34
N PRO A 81 -8.09 -5.06 8.22
CA PRO A 81 -7.43 -6.35 8.34
C PRO A 81 -8.41 -7.47 8.67
N ALA A 82 -8.48 -8.49 7.81
CA ALA A 82 -9.32 -9.66 8.05
C ALA A 82 -8.59 -10.68 8.96
N PRO A 83 -9.26 -11.29 9.96
CA PRO A 83 -8.68 -12.38 10.74
C PRO A 83 -8.27 -13.56 9.85
N ASP A 84 -7.19 -14.24 10.21
CA ASP A 84 -6.76 -15.44 9.49
C ASP A 84 -7.83 -16.55 9.57
N GLY A 85 -7.96 -17.33 8.50
CA GLY A 85 -9.00 -18.37 8.37
C GLY A 85 -10.43 -17.86 8.12
N SER A 86 -10.68 -16.55 8.26
CA SER A 86 -12.02 -15.98 8.07
C SER A 86 -12.54 -16.08 6.63
N ALA A 87 -13.86 -15.98 6.48
CA ALA A 87 -14.50 -15.91 5.17
C ALA A 87 -14.06 -14.68 4.36
N ALA A 88 -13.86 -13.54 5.03
CA ALA A 88 -13.32 -12.33 4.40
C ALA A 88 -11.93 -12.57 3.80
N ARG A 89 -11.03 -13.17 4.58
CA ARG A 89 -9.69 -13.55 4.11
C ARG A 89 -9.72 -14.53 2.94
N ARG A 90 -10.67 -15.47 2.94
CA ARG A 90 -10.89 -16.38 1.80
C ARG A 90 -11.30 -15.61 0.55
N SER A 91 -12.28 -14.70 0.66
CA SER A 91 -12.74 -13.87 -0.45
C SER A 91 -11.64 -12.96 -1.01
N GLU A 92 -10.76 -12.43 -0.17
CA GLU A 92 -9.58 -11.68 -0.59
C GLU A 92 -8.62 -12.55 -1.41
N ARG A 93 -8.26 -13.73 -0.92
CA ARG A 93 -7.40 -14.66 -1.68
C ARG A 93 -8.00 -15.05 -3.03
N LEU A 94 -9.32 -15.22 -3.11
CA LEU A 94 -10.02 -15.47 -4.37
C LEU A 94 -9.96 -14.27 -5.30
N THR A 95 -10.10 -13.05 -4.78
CA THR A 95 -9.95 -11.81 -5.56
C THR A 95 -8.53 -11.71 -6.11
N ASP A 96 -7.52 -11.91 -5.26
CA ASP A 96 -6.10 -11.88 -5.64
C ASP A 96 -5.80 -12.93 -6.73
N ALA A 97 -6.31 -14.16 -6.59
CA ALA A 97 -6.13 -15.24 -7.57
C ALA A 97 -6.79 -14.92 -8.93
N VAL A 98 -8.00 -14.36 -8.92
CA VAL A 98 -8.69 -13.98 -10.17
C VAL A 98 -7.99 -12.80 -10.83
N CYS A 99 -7.55 -11.79 -10.07
CA CYS A 99 -6.75 -10.67 -10.59
C CYS A 99 -5.48 -11.17 -11.30
N VAL A 100 -4.76 -12.13 -10.69
CA VAL A 100 -3.61 -12.78 -11.34
C VAL A 100 -4.03 -13.51 -12.62
N ALA A 101 -5.10 -14.29 -12.59
CA ALA A 101 -5.57 -15.07 -13.74
C ALA A 101 -6.00 -14.21 -14.93
N VAL A 102 -6.52 -13.00 -14.69
CA VAL A 102 -6.97 -12.05 -15.73
C VAL A 102 -5.90 -11.03 -16.10
N GLY A 103 -4.71 -11.09 -15.47
CA GLY A 103 -3.60 -10.17 -15.72
C GLY A 103 -3.84 -8.76 -15.21
N LEU A 104 -4.63 -8.56 -14.15
CA LEU A 104 -4.81 -7.28 -13.47
C LEU A 104 -3.89 -7.19 -12.25
N PRO A 105 -2.82 -6.38 -12.28
CA PRO A 105 -2.06 -6.08 -11.07
C PRO A 105 -2.98 -5.46 -10.00
N LEU A 106 -2.94 -6.03 -8.79
CA LEU A 106 -3.74 -5.56 -7.66
C LEU A 106 -2.82 -5.20 -6.50
N VAL A 107 -2.99 -3.98 -6.01
CA VAL A 107 -2.40 -3.53 -4.75
C VAL A 107 -3.48 -3.53 -3.69
N ARG A 108 -3.34 -4.39 -2.69
CA ARG A 108 -4.25 -4.47 -1.54
C ARG A 108 -3.55 -3.95 -0.30
N VAL A 109 -4.12 -2.89 0.28
CA VAL A 109 -3.68 -2.26 1.51
C VAL A 109 -4.63 -2.66 2.62
N GLU A 110 -4.12 -3.31 3.66
CA GLU A 110 -4.88 -3.63 4.86
C GLU A 110 -4.50 -2.67 5.97
N SER A 111 -5.45 -1.86 6.43
CA SER A 111 -5.26 -0.87 7.48
C SER A 111 -6.57 -0.68 8.24
N PRO A 112 -6.54 -0.57 9.58
CA PRO A 112 -7.74 -0.21 10.35
C PRO A 112 -8.13 1.26 10.15
N THR A 113 -7.20 2.11 9.69
CA THR A 113 -7.37 3.57 9.61
C THR A 113 -7.55 4.05 8.18
N LEU A 114 -6.83 3.46 7.22
CA LEU A 114 -6.86 3.91 5.83
C LEU A 114 -8.02 3.28 5.06
N GLY A 115 -8.61 4.06 4.15
CA GLY A 115 -9.69 3.61 3.25
C GLY A 115 -10.58 4.73 2.73
N GLY A 116 -10.36 5.97 3.12
CA GLY A 116 -11.06 7.13 2.57
C GLY A 116 -10.69 7.36 1.10
N ALA A 117 -11.65 7.80 0.28
CA ALA A 117 -11.44 8.04 -1.15
C ALA A 117 -10.26 8.99 -1.44
N GLU A 118 -10.06 9.98 -0.57
CA GLU A 118 -8.94 10.91 -0.64
C GLU A 118 -7.58 10.19 -0.48
N GLN A 119 -7.46 9.34 0.55
CA GLN A 119 -6.25 8.58 0.85
C GLN A 119 -5.91 7.61 -0.29
N VAL A 120 -6.93 6.95 -0.85
CA VAL A 120 -6.80 6.08 -2.02
C VAL A 120 -6.27 6.87 -3.22
N ARG A 121 -6.84 8.07 -3.48
CA ARG A 121 -6.39 8.95 -4.57
C ARG A 121 -4.93 9.36 -4.39
N ARG A 122 -4.53 9.86 -3.21
CA ARG A 122 -3.13 10.27 -2.93
C ARG A 122 -2.15 9.12 -3.11
N PHE A 123 -2.51 7.93 -2.63
CA PHE A 123 -1.68 6.73 -2.81
C PHE A 123 -1.46 6.41 -4.29
N VAL A 124 -2.52 6.49 -5.10
CA VAL A 124 -2.43 6.23 -6.53
C VAL A 124 -1.61 7.30 -7.26
N GLU A 125 -1.76 8.58 -6.88
CA GLU A 125 -0.95 9.67 -7.42
C GLU A 125 0.55 9.43 -7.17
N TYR A 126 0.91 9.07 -5.94
CA TYR A 126 2.28 8.71 -5.58
C TYR A 126 2.81 7.53 -6.38
N VAL A 127 2.01 6.46 -6.53
CA VAL A 127 2.39 5.28 -7.31
C VAL A 127 2.67 5.64 -8.77
N LEU A 128 1.84 6.50 -9.35
CA LEU A 128 2.02 6.96 -10.74
C LEU A 128 3.28 7.80 -10.89
N ASP A 129 3.56 8.70 -9.95
CA ASP A 129 4.78 9.51 -9.96
C ASP A 129 6.02 8.65 -9.79
N ALA A 130 6.00 7.71 -8.85
CA ALA A 130 7.10 6.78 -8.61
C ALA A 130 7.40 5.91 -9.84
N ARG A 131 6.35 5.43 -10.53
CA ARG A 131 6.49 4.71 -11.80
C ARG A 131 7.07 5.59 -12.90
N ALA A 132 6.52 6.77 -13.11
CA ALA A 132 7.02 7.68 -14.14
C ALA A 132 8.49 8.06 -13.90
N TYR A 133 8.89 8.21 -12.64
CA TYR A 133 10.27 8.44 -12.27
C TYR A 133 11.16 7.23 -12.63
N ALA A 134 10.75 6.02 -12.22
CA ALA A 134 11.48 4.79 -12.51
C ALA A 134 11.59 4.50 -14.01
N ASP A 135 10.53 4.77 -14.79
CA ASP A 135 10.53 4.59 -16.25
C ASP A 135 11.40 5.64 -16.96
N GLY A 136 11.53 6.84 -16.38
CA GLY A 136 12.34 7.94 -16.91
C GLY A 136 13.81 7.91 -16.52
N THR A 137 14.23 6.97 -15.68
CA THR A 137 15.64 6.82 -15.28
C THR A 137 16.33 5.79 -16.16
N ASP A 138 17.42 6.20 -16.83
CA ASP A 138 18.21 5.34 -17.72
C ASP A 138 19.04 4.34 -16.90
N PRO A 139 18.83 3.02 -17.05
CA PRO A 139 19.62 2.02 -16.33
C PRO A 139 21.10 1.98 -16.75
N ASP A 140 21.44 2.50 -17.94
CA ASP A 140 22.84 2.54 -18.43
C ASP A 140 23.58 3.82 -18.00
N GLY A 141 22.88 4.77 -17.37
CA GLY A 141 23.37 6.07 -16.91
C GLY A 141 23.86 6.08 -15.45
N GLY A 142 24.72 5.14 -15.04
CA GLY A 142 25.31 5.11 -13.70
C GLY A 142 24.34 4.70 -12.57
N ASP A 143 24.71 4.97 -11.31
CA ASP A 143 23.91 4.59 -10.13
C ASP A 143 22.54 5.30 -10.15
N THR A 144 21.51 4.58 -10.57
CA THR A 144 20.14 5.10 -10.61
C THR A 144 19.61 5.34 -9.18
N VAL A 145 19.44 6.59 -8.78
CA VAL A 145 18.82 6.94 -7.50
C VAL A 145 17.32 6.63 -7.58
N GLY A 146 16.80 5.76 -6.74
CA GLY A 146 15.38 5.44 -6.71
C GLY A 146 14.52 6.64 -6.29
N PHE A 147 13.25 6.67 -6.71
CA PHE A 147 12.32 7.77 -6.37
C PHE A 147 12.26 8.06 -4.86
N ARG A 148 12.25 6.99 -4.06
CA ARG A 148 12.22 7.02 -2.59
C ARG A 148 13.59 7.26 -1.95
N ASP A 149 14.69 7.28 -2.71
CA ASP A 149 16.06 7.40 -2.17
C ASP A 149 16.59 8.85 -2.16
N ILE A 150 15.81 9.81 -2.65
CA ILE A 150 16.19 11.23 -2.64
C ILE A 150 16.17 11.74 -1.19
N ILE A 151 17.35 12.00 -0.62
CA ILE A 151 17.52 12.45 0.77
C ILE A 151 17.53 13.97 0.89
N GLY A 152 16.65 14.50 1.74
CA GLY A 152 16.58 15.93 2.08
C GLY A 152 16.33 16.15 3.57
N ARG A 153 15.93 17.38 3.93
CA ARG A 153 15.58 17.72 5.31
C ARG A 153 14.09 17.42 5.54
N LEU A 154 13.81 16.69 6.61
CA LEU A 154 12.46 16.32 7.05
C LEU A 154 11.86 17.40 7.97
N PRO A 155 10.53 17.42 8.17
CA PRO A 155 9.86 18.38 9.05
C PRO A 155 10.35 18.37 10.50
N ASP A 156 10.82 17.22 10.99
CA ASP A 156 11.39 17.06 12.34
C ASP A 156 12.87 17.48 12.44
N GLY A 157 13.42 18.09 11.38
CA GLY A 157 14.80 18.58 11.32
C GLY A 157 15.84 17.52 10.93
N ARG A 158 15.49 16.24 10.89
CA ARG A 158 16.42 15.16 10.49
C ARG A 158 16.64 15.14 8.99
N ARG A 159 17.63 14.36 8.55
CA ARG A 159 17.76 13.98 7.14
C ARG A 159 17.09 12.64 6.90
N GLY A 160 16.36 12.55 5.80
CA GLY A 160 15.68 11.32 5.37
C GLY A 160 15.06 11.53 3.99
N PRO A 161 14.36 10.52 3.45
CA PRO A 161 13.98 10.59 2.07
C PRO A 161 12.71 11.43 1.89
N VAL A 162 12.75 12.42 0.99
CA VAL A 162 11.71 13.47 0.90
C VAL A 162 10.47 13.04 0.12
N ASN A 163 10.61 11.99 -0.69
CA ASN A 163 9.52 11.40 -1.46
C ASN A 163 8.93 10.18 -0.73
N ASP A 164 8.76 10.23 0.61
CA ASP A 164 7.80 9.31 1.26
C ASP A 164 6.37 9.80 1.19
N LEU A 165 5.45 8.84 1.14
CA LEU A 165 4.05 9.07 1.49
C LEU A 165 3.86 9.58 2.93
N GLY A 166 4.72 9.16 3.86
CA GLY A 166 4.71 9.52 5.27
C GLY A 166 5.11 10.97 5.59
N ALA A 167 5.54 11.78 4.62
CA ALA A 167 6.17 13.07 4.91
C ALA A 167 5.19 14.03 5.56
N LEU A 168 3.93 14.01 5.10
CA LEU A 168 2.84 14.77 5.71
C LEU A 168 2.56 14.31 7.14
N ALA A 169 2.60 13.00 7.42
CA ALA A 169 2.41 12.51 8.78
C ALA A 169 3.50 12.99 9.76
N ARG A 170 4.73 13.21 9.27
CA ARG A 170 5.81 13.81 10.08
C ARG A 170 5.53 15.28 10.39
N VAL A 171 4.94 16.03 9.46
CA VAL A 171 4.46 17.40 9.73
C VAL A 171 3.40 17.37 10.83
N GLU A 172 2.40 16.49 10.73
CA GLU A 172 1.34 16.35 11.73
C GLU A 172 1.90 16.01 13.12
N ALA A 173 2.90 15.13 13.20
CA ALA A 173 3.54 14.79 14.47
C ALA A 173 4.25 16.00 15.10
N VAL A 174 4.97 16.80 14.28
CA VAL A 174 5.60 18.04 14.76
C VAL A 174 4.55 19.03 15.24
N GLU A 175 3.48 19.24 14.48
CA GLU A 175 2.38 20.14 14.86
C GLU A 175 1.68 19.67 16.15
N ALA A 176 1.43 18.37 16.28
CA ALA A 176 0.86 17.79 17.49
C ALA A 176 1.80 17.98 18.69
N TYR A 177 3.11 17.85 18.51
CA TYR A 177 4.09 18.07 19.57
C TYR A 177 4.15 19.53 20.01
N VAL A 178 4.19 20.46 19.06
CA VAL A 178 4.17 21.92 19.33
C VAL A 178 2.89 22.31 20.06
N ALA A 179 1.76 21.69 19.72
CA ALA A 179 0.49 21.86 20.42
C ALA A 179 0.40 21.14 21.78
N GLY A 180 1.46 20.46 22.24
CA GLY A 180 1.47 19.71 23.49
C GLY A 180 0.60 18.44 23.48
N ARG A 181 0.16 17.99 22.30
CA ARG A 181 -0.73 16.83 22.13
C ARG A 181 0.00 15.49 22.12
N ILE A 182 1.30 15.48 21.85
CA ILE A 182 2.16 14.28 21.96
C ILE A 182 3.45 14.59 22.72
N ALA A 183 4.13 13.56 23.22
CA ALA A 183 5.34 13.70 24.02
C ALA A 183 6.62 13.79 23.17
N ASP A 184 6.60 13.24 21.96
CA ASP A 184 7.75 13.18 21.06
C ASP A 184 7.30 13.36 19.60
N PRO A 185 7.87 14.31 18.82
CA PRO A 185 7.53 14.52 17.42
C PRO A 185 8.03 13.41 16.48
N ILE A 186 8.90 12.49 16.97
CA ILE A 186 9.54 11.49 16.13
C ILE A 186 8.58 10.35 15.79
N VAL A 187 8.15 10.31 14.53
CA VAL A 187 7.55 9.12 13.91
C VAL A 187 8.66 8.12 13.60
N ARG A 188 8.59 6.98 14.28
CA ARG A 188 9.45 5.81 14.07
C ARG A 188 8.73 4.78 13.22
N GLY A 189 9.48 3.97 12.51
CA GLY A 189 8.92 2.93 11.65
C GLY A 189 9.85 1.76 11.45
N LEU A 190 9.28 0.67 10.97
CA LEU A 190 10.00 -0.48 10.45
C LEU A 190 9.15 -1.15 9.37
N HIS A 191 9.78 -2.01 8.57
CA HIS A 191 9.08 -2.88 7.65
C HIS A 191 9.71 -4.26 7.57
N VAL A 192 8.91 -5.22 7.13
CA VAL A 192 9.36 -6.56 6.77
C VAL A 192 8.64 -7.01 5.50
N ARG A 193 9.23 -7.96 4.79
CA ARG A 193 8.61 -8.62 3.64
C ARG A 193 8.51 -10.10 3.94
N TRP A 194 7.29 -10.61 4.09
CA TRP A 194 7.07 -12.04 4.33
C TRP A 194 7.38 -12.83 3.05
N THR A 195 8.14 -13.92 3.15
CA THR A 195 8.35 -14.84 2.03
C THR A 195 7.01 -15.37 1.54
N ASP A 196 6.78 -15.27 0.22
CA ASP A 196 5.52 -15.59 -0.46
C ASP A 196 4.27 -14.85 0.10
N GLY A 197 4.49 -13.80 0.89
CA GLY A 197 3.48 -13.11 1.66
C GLY A 197 3.40 -11.61 1.35
N PRO A 198 2.65 -10.87 2.17
CA PRO A 198 2.58 -9.41 2.04
C PRO A 198 3.88 -8.75 2.54
N ALA A 199 4.08 -7.50 2.15
CA ALA A 199 4.90 -6.58 2.92
C ALA A 199 4.12 -6.09 4.15
N GLU A 200 4.80 -5.81 5.24
CA GLU A 200 4.21 -5.32 6.48
C GLU A 200 5.02 -4.13 6.97
N GLY A 201 4.34 -3.01 7.18
CA GLY A 201 4.90 -1.77 7.69
C GLY A 201 4.31 -1.41 9.04
N TRP A 202 5.15 -0.88 9.92
CA TRP A 202 4.80 -0.45 11.26
C TRP A 202 5.24 0.99 11.42
N ALA A 203 4.42 1.81 12.06
CA ALA A 203 4.79 3.16 12.44
C ALA A 203 4.23 3.50 13.83
N TRP A 204 5.02 4.19 14.65
CA TRP A 204 4.57 4.61 15.97
C TRP A 204 5.14 5.97 16.39
N ALA A 205 4.41 6.62 17.30
CA ALA A 205 4.81 7.85 17.98
C ALA A 205 4.44 7.78 19.46
N GLU A 206 5.23 8.44 20.30
CA GLU A 206 4.98 8.50 21.74
C GLU A 206 4.03 9.66 22.07
N VAL A 207 2.80 9.33 22.47
CA VAL A 207 1.75 10.31 22.75
C VAL A 207 1.86 10.83 24.18
N ARG A 208 2.19 9.96 25.12
CA ARG A 208 2.49 10.29 26.53
C ARG A 208 3.74 9.52 26.94
N PRO A 209 4.45 9.93 28.01
CA PRO A 209 5.59 9.18 28.52
C PRO A 209 5.28 7.67 28.66
N GLY A 210 6.00 6.83 27.92
CA GLY A 210 5.84 5.38 27.90
C GLY A 210 4.60 4.85 27.17
N ARG A 211 3.81 5.71 26.51
CA ARG A 211 2.55 5.33 25.83
C ARG A 211 2.61 5.67 24.35
N CYS A 212 2.67 4.63 23.52
CA CYS A 212 2.84 4.74 22.09
C CYS A 212 1.52 4.51 21.35
N LEU A 213 1.28 5.35 20.34
CA LEU A 213 0.31 5.09 19.29
C LEU A 213 1.00 4.25 18.22
N LEU A 214 0.43 3.11 17.85
CA LEU A 214 0.99 2.20 16.85
C LEU A 214 -0.01 2.01 15.71
N GLU A 215 0.49 2.09 14.49
CA GLU A 215 -0.19 1.68 13.28
C GLU A 215 0.56 0.58 12.55
N ARG A 216 -0.21 -0.29 11.90
CA ARG A 216 0.30 -1.41 11.12
C ARG A 216 -0.47 -1.55 9.82
N VAL A 217 0.28 -1.64 8.73
CA VAL A 217 -0.26 -1.82 7.38
C VAL A 217 0.30 -3.10 6.77
N ARG A 218 -0.56 -3.91 6.15
CA ARG A 218 -0.12 -5.01 5.28
C ARG A 218 -0.39 -4.63 3.83
N LEU A 219 0.61 -4.83 2.97
CA LEU A 219 0.56 -4.53 1.56
C LEU A 219 0.75 -5.82 0.75
N THR A 220 -0.23 -6.18 -0.06
CA THR A 220 -0.09 -7.25 -1.05
C THR A 220 -0.05 -6.63 -2.44
N SER A 221 1.02 -6.85 -3.20
CA SER A 221 1.27 -6.18 -4.51
C SER A 221 1.57 -7.18 -5.64
N ARG A 222 0.79 -8.25 -5.75
CA ARG A 222 1.03 -9.33 -6.73
C ARG A 222 0.99 -8.78 -8.17
N GLY A 223 2.06 -9.01 -8.91
CA GLY A 223 2.20 -8.55 -10.30
C GLY A 223 2.30 -7.02 -10.44
N PHE A 224 2.54 -6.30 -9.35
CA PHE A 224 2.66 -4.86 -9.31
C PHE A 224 4.05 -4.43 -8.84
N SER A 225 4.66 -3.49 -9.57
CA SER A 225 5.83 -2.73 -9.15
C SER A 225 5.62 -1.25 -9.45
N CYS A 226 6.17 -0.37 -8.62
CA CYS A 226 6.22 1.07 -8.85
C CYS A 226 7.62 1.68 -8.67
N GLY A 227 8.66 0.84 -8.68
CA GLY A 227 10.05 1.29 -8.44
C GLY A 227 10.38 1.58 -6.97
N VAL A 228 9.43 1.39 -6.04
CA VAL A 228 9.64 1.48 -4.59
C VAL A 228 9.53 0.09 -3.98
N ASP A 229 10.43 -0.25 -3.05
CA ASP A 229 10.35 -1.50 -2.31
C ASP A 229 8.99 -1.63 -1.57
N PRO A 230 8.25 -2.74 -1.72
CA PRO A 230 6.98 -2.96 -1.04
C PRO A 230 7.02 -2.82 0.49
N GLY A 231 8.13 -3.19 1.14
CA GLY A 231 8.33 -3.00 2.57
C GLY A 231 8.35 -1.52 2.94
N ARG A 232 9.18 -0.73 2.25
CA ARG A 232 9.21 0.73 2.42
C ARG A 232 7.87 1.39 2.11
N LEU A 233 7.16 0.94 1.07
CA LEU A 233 5.83 1.45 0.76
C LEU A 233 4.82 1.14 1.87
N ALA A 234 4.88 -0.04 2.47
CA ALA A 234 4.06 -0.41 3.62
C ALA A 234 4.41 0.41 4.87
N GLU A 235 5.70 0.69 5.13
CA GLU A 235 6.14 1.58 6.21
C GLU A 235 5.59 2.99 6.04
N ASP A 236 5.72 3.56 4.84
CA ASP A 236 5.23 4.90 4.57
C ASP A 236 3.70 4.97 4.72
N LEU A 237 2.96 3.96 4.29
CA LEU A 237 1.51 3.85 4.52
C LEU A 237 1.17 3.72 6.01
N ALA A 238 1.96 2.99 6.80
CA ALA A 238 1.78 2.93 8.25
C ALA A 238 2.01 4.31 8.89
N ALA A 239 3.00 5.08 8.41
CA ALA A 239 3.21 6.46 8.84
C ALA A 239 2.03 7.37 8.47
N VAL A 240 1.47 7.23 7.26
CA VAL A 240 0.23 7.95 6.87
C VAL A 240 -0.92 7.62 7.82
N ALA A 241 -1.17 6.33 8.08
CA ALA A 241 -2.20 5.89 9.01
C ALA A 241 -2.00 6.48 10.42
N LEU A 242 -0.76 6.53 10.89
CA LEU A 242 -0.42 7.15 12.15
C LEU A 242 -0.76 8.64 12.15
N GLY A 243 -0.41 9.36 11.09
CA GLY A 243 -0.74 10.78 10.90
C GLY A 243 -2.25 11.05 10.97
N GLU A 244 -3.07 10.22 10.31
CA GLU A 244 -4.53 10.32 10.41
C GLU A 244 -5.03 10.20 11.86
N ARG A 245 -4.47 9.26 12.63
CA ARG A 245 -4.83 9.09 14.05
C ARG A 245 -4.31 10.21 14.94
N LEU A 246 -3.17 10.82 14.59
CA LEU A 246 -2.63 11.99 15.31
C LEU A 246 -3.52 13.23 15.14
N ARG A 247 -4.19 13.38 14.00
CA ARG A 247 -5.18 14.45 13.79
C ARG A 247 -6.42 14.30 14.68
N ASP A 248 -6.81 13.07 14.99
CA ASP A 248 -8.04 12.74 15.74
C ASP A 248 -7.79 12.39 17.22
N LEU A 249 -6.65 12.79 17.80
CA LEU A 249 -6.32 12.48 19.20
C LEU A 249 -7.34 13.00 20.22
N ASP A 250 -8.02 14.09 19.89
CA ASP A 250 -8.97 14.77 20.78
C ASP A 250 -10.41 14.26 20.62
N GLY A 251 -10.70 13.46 19.58
CA GLY A 251 -12.05 12.97 19.27
C GLY A 251 -12.41 11.72 20.09
N ALA A 252 -11.67 10.64 19.91
CA ALA A 252 -11.83 9.40 20.66
C ALA A 252 -10.53 9.04 21.37
N ALA A 253 -10.62 8.57 22.62
CA ALA A 253 -9.43 8.15 23.38
C ALA A 253 -8.65 7.10 22.57
N PRO A 254 -7.43 7.43 22.08
CA PRO A 254 -6.72 6.54 21.20
C PRO A 254 -6.31 5.28 21.96
N SER A 255 -6.40 4.11 21.33
CA SER A 255 -5.79 2.90 21.88
C SER A 255 -4.27 3.07 21.86
N LEU A 256 -3.70 3.35 23.03
CA LEU A 256 -2.26 3.49 23.26
C LEU A 256 -1.70 2.23 23.88
N LEU A 257 -0.55 1.79 23.38
CA LEU A 257 0.22 0.67 23.91
C LEU A 257 1.27 1.17 24.90
N ASP A 258 1.58 0.37 25.91
CA ASP A 258 2.79 0.59 26.69
C ASP A 258 4.02 0.34 25.82
N ARG A 259 5.07 1.15 26.03
CA ARG A 259 6.34 1.02 25.30
C ARG A 259 6.93 -0.39 25.40
N ASP A 260 6.81 -1.03 26.56
CA ASP A 260 7.33 -2.39 26.76
C ASP A 260 6.52 -3.43 25.95
N GLU A 261 5.21 -3.24 25.79
CA GLU A 261 4.37 -4.06 24.92
C GLU A 261 4.75 -3.85 23.44
N LEU A 262 5.04 -2.60 23.03
CA LEU A 262 5.55 -2.32 21.69
C LEU A 262 6.88 -3.04 21.44
N LEU A 263 7.85 -2.92 22.35
CA LEU A 263 9.16 -3.58 22.23
C LEU A 263 9.00 -5.11 22.21
N ARG A 264 8.11 -5.68 23.02
CA ARG A 264 7.80 -7.12 22.97
C ARG A 264 7.25 -7.53 21.61
N ARG A 265 6.38 -6.73 20.98
CA ARG A 265 5.87 -7.00 19.62
C ARG A 265 6.97 -6.93 18.57
N VAL A 266 7.87 -5.94 18.65
CA VAL A 266 9.01 -5.81 17.73
C VAL A 266 9.95 -7.00 17.87
N ARG A 267 10.29 -7.42 19.09
CA ARG A 267 11.11 -8.61 19.35
C ARG A 267 10.43 -9.89 18.84
N ALA A 268 9.10 -10.02 19.03
CA ALA A 268 8.34 -11.16 18.49
C ALA A 268 8.34 -11.19 16.95
N LEU A 269 8.35 -10.03 16.30
CA LEU A 269 8.51 -9.93 14.85
C LEU A 269 9.93 -10.33 14.43
N ALA A 270 10.96 -9.81 15.10
CA ALA A 270 12.36 -10.13 14.85
C ALA A 270 12.66 -11.63 15.02
N ALA A 271 12.02 -12.31 15.97
CA ALA A 271 12.14 -13.75 16.17
C ALA A 271 11.68 -14.58 14.95
N ARG A 272 10.95 -13.97 14.01
CA ARG A 272 10.50 -14.61 12.75
C ARG A 272 11.38 -14.24 11.55
N ARG A 273 12.62 -13.78 11.78
CA ARG A 273 13.51 -13.28 10.72
C ARG A 273 13.72 -14.21 9.54
N ASP A 274 13.72 -15.53 9.78
CA ASP A 274 13.90 -16.53 8.73
C ASP A 274 12.67 -16.69 7.82
N SER A 275 11.54 -16.06 8.18
CA SER A 275 10.33 -15.99 7.35
C SER A 275 10.29 -14.73 6.48
N PHE A 276 11.34 -13.90 6.48
CA PHE A 276 11.39 -12.66 5.72
C PHE A 276 12.35 -12.72 4.54
N ASP A 277 11.92 -12.15 3.42
CA ASP A 277 12.79 -11.87 2.29
C ASP A 277 13.82 -10.81 2.70
N GLY A 278 15.09 -11.19 2.78
CA GLY A 278 16.17 -10.30 3.23
C GLY A 278 16.32 -10.18 4.76
N GLY A 279 15.62 -11.03 5.53
CA GLY A 279 15.76 -11.08 6.98
C GLY A 279 15.11 -9.90 7.72
N PHE A 280 15.66 -9.52 8.87
CA PHE A 280 15.17 -8.42 9.70
C PHE A 280 16.24 -7.33 9.84
N ALA A 281 16.04 -6.19 9.18
CA ALA A 281 17.02 -5.10 9.12
C ALA A 281 17.03 -4.18 10.35
N PHE A 282 16.15 -4.42 11.32
CA PHE A 282 15.88 -3.50 12.44
C PHE A 282 16.36 -4.04 13.78
N ASP A 283 17.43 -4.84 13.79
CA ASP A 283 18.02 -5.44 15.01
C ASP A 283 18.34 -4.39 16.08
N HIS A 284 18.69 -3.15 15.68
CA HIS A 284 18.94 -2.03 16.59
C HIS A 284 17.72 -1.63 17.44
N LEU A 285 16.50 -1.95 17.01
CA LEU A 285 15.28 -1.73 17.80
C LEU A 285 15.03 -2.80 18.86
N CYS A 286 15.78 -3.90 18.80
CA CYS A 286 15.69 -4.99 19.77
C CYS A 286 16.80 -4.92 20.83
N ALA A 287 17.77 -4.04 20.66
CA ALA A 287 18.82 -3.77 21.64
C ALA A 287 18.23 -3.14 22.92
N ASP A 288 18.81 -3.50 24.07
CA ASP A 288 18.39 -3.02 25.40
C ASP A 288 18.89 -1.60 25.71
#